data_AF-A0A2P6R5X4-F1
#
_entry.id   AF-A0A2P6R5X4-F1
#
_cell.length_a   1.000
_cell.length_b   1.000
_cell.length_c   1.000
_cell.angle_alpha   90.00
_cell.angle_beta   90.00
_cell.angle_gamma   90.00
#
_symmetry.space_group_name_H-M   'P 1'
#
loop_
_entity.id
_entity.type
_entity.pdbx_description
1 polymer ?
#
loop_
_entity_poly.entity_id
_entity_poly.type
_entity_poly.pdbx_seq_one_letter_code
_entity_poly.pdbx_strand_id
1 'polypeptide(L)'
;MYGVPHLTIATAKMLCHCFYMHQSHAKNDWPEFFRKQKELIVVAEKALLTTIDFDLDIQLTYKTLVVVLKRLNIPDLAKVAKVAWHLIDQWLQTSLCLQYKPHYIAAGSIALVARILEVKLPTEKGKIWWLEIDVAPEQLDVIC
;
A
#
# COMPACT_ATOMS: atom_id res chain seq x y z
N MET A 1 13.04 -1.99 12.34
CA MET A 1 12.96 -3.19 13.20
C MET A 1 11.56 -3.75 13.07
N TYR A 2 11.43 -4.95 12.50
CA TYR A 2 10.15 -5.60 12.18
C TYR A 2 9.19 -5.57 13.37
N GLY A 3 7.94 -5.14 13.17
CA GLY A 3 6.90 -4.98 14.21
C GLY A 3 6.39 -6.29 14.83
N VAL A 4 7.28 -7.26 15.01
CA VAL A 4 6.99 -8.58 15.58
C VAL A 4 7.06 -8.46 17.11
N PRO A 5 6.02 -8.91 17.84
CA PRO A 5 6.03 -8.88 19.30
C PRO A 5 7.23 -9.62 19.91
N HIS A 6 7.81 -9.09 20.99
CA HIS A 6 8.95 -9.70 21.68
C HIS A 6 8.67 -11.14 22.15
N LEU A 7 7.43 -11.42 22.57
CA LEU A 7 6.99 -12.75 22.94
C LEU A 7 7.13 -13.75 21.78
N THR A 8 6.74 -13.36 20.57
CA THR A 8 6.86 -14.21 19.37
C THR A 8 8.31 -14.57 19.08
N ILE A 9 9.23 -13.60 19.22
CA ILE A 9 10.67 -13.82 19.04
C ILE A 9 11.21 -14.78 20.11
N ALA A 10 10.82 -14.59 21.38
CA ALA A 10 11.24 -15.44 22.48
C ALA A 10 10.72 -16.89 22.32
N THR A 11 9.47 -17.07 21.94
CA THR A 11 8.87 -18.38 21.66
C THR A 11 9.57 -19.07 20.49
N ALA A 12 9.83 -18.36 19.39
CA ALA A 12 10.56 -18.93 18.25
C ALA A 12 11.97 -19.40 18.63
N LYS A 13 12.72 -18.61 19.41
CA LYS A 13 14.02 -19.02 19.94
C LYS A 13 13.92 -20.28 20.80
N MET A 14 12.92 -20.36 21.69
CA MET A 14 12.70 -21.54 22.53
C MET A 14 12.44 -22.80 21.69
N LEU A 15 11.60 -22.68 20.65
CA LEU A 15 11.32 -23.78 19.72
C LEU A 15 12.58 -24.23 18.97
N CYS A 16 13.41 -23.28 18.51
CA CYS A 16 14.70 -23.61 17.91
C CYS A 16 15.60 -24.37 18.89
N HIS A 17 15.71 -23.93 20.15
CA HIS A 17 16.48 -24.65 21.16
C HIS A 17 15.94 -26.08 21.38
N CYS A 18 14.63 -26.26 21.55
CA CYS A 18 14.01 -27.57 21.68
C CYS A 18 14.26 -28.47 20.47
N PHE A 19 14.23 -27.91 19.25
CA PHE A 19 14.52 -28.64 18.02
C PHE A 19 15.97 -29.12 17.97
N TYR A 20 16.93 -28.23 18.28
CA TYR A 20 18.36 -28.57 18.24
C TYR A 20 18.82 -29.48 19.39
N MET A 21 18.03 -29.62 20.46
CA MET A 21 18.23 -30.68 21.47
C MET A 21 18.00 -32.08 20.89
N HIS A 22 17.15 -32.21 19.86
CA HIS A 22 16.81 -33.49 19.25
C HIS A 22 17.47 -33.70 17.87
N GLN A 23 17.92 -32.63 17.21
CA GLN A 23 18.63 -32.69 15.93
C GLN A 23 19.99 -31.97 15.99
N SER A 24 21.04 -32.66 15.55
CA SER A 24 22.39 -32.07 15.48
C SER A 24 22.45 -30.87 14.52
N HIS A 25 23.15 -29.81 14.94
CA HIS A 25 23.50 -28.68 14.07
C HIS A 25 24.22 -29.13 12.78
N ALA A 26 25.02 -30.20 12.84
CA ALA A 26 25.75 -30.69 11.67
C ALA A 26 24.87 -31.39 10.62
N LYS A 27 23.67 -31.83 10.99
CA LYS A 27 22.70 -32.44 10.05
C LYS A 27 21.88 -31.39 9.28
N ASN A 28 21.94 -30.14 9.71
CA ASN A 28 21.05 -29.08 9.28
C ASN A 28 21.88 -27.86 8.83
N ASP A 29 22.11 -27.74 7.52
CA ASP A 29 22.92 -26.66 6.92
C ASP A 29 22.15 -25.33 6.79
N TRP A 30 21.29 -25.03 7.77
CA TRP A 30 20.49 -23.82 7.83
C TRP A 30 21.31 -22.53 7.73
N PRO A 31 22.47 -22.40 8.40
CA PRO A 31 23.30 -21.19 8.28
C PRO A 31 23.70 -20.91 6.83
N GLU A 32 24.10 -21.94 6.09
CA GLU A 32 24.50 -21.81 4.68
C GLU A 32 23.29 -21.56 3.77
N PHE A 33 22.18 -22.24 4.03
CA PHE A 33 20.92 -21.97 3.34
C PHE A 33 20.49 -20.49 3.49
N PHE A 34 20.47 -19.98 4.71
CA PHE A 34 20.11 -18.58 4.98
C PHE A 34 21.14 -17.60 4.40
N ARG A 35 22.43 -17.96 4.39
CA ARG A 35 23.48 -17.15 3.75
C ARG A 35 23.22 -17.00 2.25
N LYS A 36 22.96 -18.11 1.55
CA LYS A 36 22.62 -18.10 0.12
C LYS A 36 21.35 -17.30 -0.17
N GLN A 37 20.31 -17.45 0.64
CA GLN A 37 19.09 -16.65 0.50
C GLN A 37 19.37 -15.16 0.71
N LYS A 38 20.20 -14.80 1.69
CA LYS A 38 20.62 -13.41 1.91
C LYS A 38 21.37 -12.84 0.71
N GLU A 39 22.29 -13.61 0.12
CA GLU A 39 23.02 -13.18 -1.09
C GLU A 39 22.07 -12.93 -2.26
N LEU A 40 21.10 -13.81 -2.49
CA LEU A 40 20.08 -13.62 -3.52
C LEU A 40 19.23 -12.36 -3.28
N ILE A 41 18.84 -12.09 -2.03
CA ILE A 41 18.10 -10.86 -1.67
C ILE A 41 18.92 -9.62 -1.98
N VAL A 42 20.22 -9.61 -1.63
CA VAL A 42 21.10 -8.45 -1.90
C VAL A 42 21.27 -8.23 -3.40
N VAL A 43 21.38 -9.30 -4.20
CA VAL A 43 21.44 -9.20 -5.67
C VAL A 43 20.14 -8.63 -6.23
N ALA A 44 18.98 -9.14 -5.78
CA ALA A 44 17.68 -8.66 -6.22
C ALA A 44 17.43 -7.21 -5.82
N GLU A 45 17.78 -6.82 -4.60
CA GLU A 45 17.70 -5.45 -4.10
C GLU A 45 18.55 -4.51 -4.95
N LYS A 46 19.81 -4.88 -5.22
CA LYS A 46 20.69 -4.07 -6.07
C LYS A 46 20.10 -3.93 -7.48
N ALA A 47 19.64 -5.02 -8.09
CA ALA A 47 19.05 -4.99 -9.42
C ALA A 47 17.82 -4.07 -9.47
N LEU A 48 16.93 -4.17 -8.47
CA LEU A 48 15.76 -3.30 -8.33
C LEU A 48 16.16 -1.83 -8.24
N LEU A 49 17.04 -1.49 -7.28
CA LEU A 49 17.50 -0.12 -7.04
C LEU A 49 18.17 0.49 -8.27
N THR A 50 19.02 -0.27 -8.97
CA THR A 50 19.64 0.20 -10.20
C THR A 50 18.65 0.34 -11.35
N THR A 51 17.60 -0.50 -11.40
CA THR A 51 16.59 -0.45 -12.47
C THR A 51 15.70 0.79 -12.34
N ILE A 52 15.36 1.18 -11.11
CA ILE A 52 14.59 2.39 -10.83
C ILE A 52 15.47 3.65 -10.73
N ASP A 53 16.75 3.57 -11.12
CA ASP A 53 17.73 4.66 -11.03
C ASP A 53 17.81 5.31 -9.64
N PHE A 54 17.61 4.50 -8.59
CA PHE A 54 17.53 4.97 -7.20
C PHE A 54 16.44 6.03 -6.96
N ASP A 55 15.43 6.13 -7.83
CA ASP A 55 14.24 6.95 -7.60
C ASP A 55 13.36 6.29 -6.54
N LEU A 56 13.58 6.72 -5.29
CA LEU A 56 12.83 6.26 -4.12
C LEU A 56 11.72 7.26 -3.72
N ASP A 57 11.58 8.40 -4.41
CA ASP A 57 10.59 9.43 -4.09
C ASP A 57 9.22 9.12 -4.71
N ILE A 58 8.72 7.92 -4.42
CA ILE A 58 7.43 7.46 -4.93
C ILE A 58 6.31 8.10 -4.09
N GLN A 59 5.54 8.99 -4.70
CA GLN A 59 4.38 9.60 -4.06
C GLN A 59 3.27 8.56 -3.84
N LEU A 60 2.99 8.24 -2.59
CA LEU A 60 1.95 7.28 -2.23
C LEU A 60 0.55 7.90 -2.20
N THR A 61 -0.40 7.20 -2.84
CA THR A 61 -1.82 7.57 -2.95
C THR A 61 -2.51 7.78 -1.61
N TYR A 62 -2.10 7.07 -0.55
CA TYR A 62 -2.72 7.16 0.78
C TYR A 62 -2.55 8.54 1.43
N LYS A 63 -1.41 9.20 1.24
CA LYS A 63 -1.20 10.56 1.76
C LYS A 63 -2.23 11.52 1.12
N THR A 64 -2.41 11.38 -0.19
CA THR A 64 -3.36 12.18 -0.95
C THR A 64 -4.80 11.86 -0.58
N LEU A 65 -5.14 10.58 -0.39
CA LEU A 65 -6.46 10.14 0.06
C LEU A 65 -6.88 10.85 1.35
N VAL A 66 -6.01 10.88 2.36
CA VAL A 66 -6.31 11.53 3.64
C VAL A 66 -6.53 13.05 3.47
N VAL A 67 -5.74 13.70 2.62
CA VAL A 67 -5.91 15.14 2.33
C VAL A 67 -7.25 15.41 1.66
N VAL A 68 -7.62 14.60 0.66
CA VAL A 68 -8.88 14.76 -0.06
C VAL A 68 -10.08 14.47 0.84
N LEU A 69 -10.04 13.37 1.60
CA LEU A 69 -11.10 13.00 2.54
C LEU A 69 -11.37 14.09 3.60
N LYS A 70 -10.32 14.74 4.12
CA LYS A 70 -10.47 15.86 5.07
C LYS A 70 -11.14 17.09 4.46
N ARG A 71 -10.97 17.32 3.15
CA ARG A 71 -11.56 18.46 2.45
C ARG A 71 -13.04 18.23 2.12
N LEU A 72 -13.43 16.99 1.84
CA LEU A 72 -14.76 16.68 1.29
C LEU A 72 -15.91 16.63 2.31
N ASN A 73 -15.65 16.77 3.61
CA ASN A 73 -16.67 16.83 4.69
C ASN A 73 -17.90 15.90 4.49
N ILE A 74 -17.64 14.63 4.15
CA ILE A 74 -18.65 13.65 3.75
C ILE A 74 -19.27 12.96 4.99
N PRO A 75 -20.59 12.68 5.02
CA PRO A 75 -21.16 11.75 5.99
C PRO A 75 -20.52 10.36 5.89
N ASP A 76 -20.38 9.65 7.01
CA ASP A 76 -19.76 8.30 7.08
C ASP A 76 -18.33 8.21 6.53
N LEU A 77 -17.52 9.26 6.74
CA LEU A 77 -16.13 9.35 6.30
C LEU A 77 -15.30 8.09 6.62
N ALA A 78 -15.49 7.49 7.80
CA ALA A 78 -14.77 6.29 8.20
C ALA A 78 -15.08 5.09 7.30
N LYS A 79 -16.33 4.95 6.83
CA LYS A 79 -16.75 3.87 5.93
C LYS A 79 -16.18 4.11 4.53
N VAL A 80 -16.33 5.32 4.00
CA VAL A 80 -15.78 5.72 2.69
C VAL A 80 -14.25 5.54 2.67
N ALA A 81 -13.56 6.01 3.71
CA ALA A 81 -12.11 5.90 3.84
C ALA A 81 -11.64 4.44 3.83
N LYS A 82 -12.33 3.56 4.57
CA LYS A 82 -11.98 2.14 4.64
C LYS A 82 -12.12 1.46 3.28
N VAL A 83 -13.22 1.71 2.56
CA VAL A 83 -13.45 1.09 1.25
C VAL A 83 -12.51 1.70 0.20
N ALA A 84 -12.29 3.02 0.22
CA ALA A 84 -11.36 3.70 -0.69
C ALA A 84 -9.92 3.24 -0.49
N TRP A 85 -9.51 3.01 0.76
CA TRP A 85 -8.20 2.43 1.07
C TRP A 85 -8.04 1.05 0.43
N HIS A 86 -9.02 0.17 0.64
CA HIS A 86 -8.99 -1.18 0.06
C HIS A 86 -8.95 -1.15 -1.48
N LEU A 87 -9.69 -0.22 -2.09
CA LEU A 87 -9.69 -0.03 -3.53
C LEU A 87 -8.31 0.42 -4.06
N ILE A 88 -7.65 1.36 -3.36
CA ILE A 88 -6.27 1.76 -3.67
C ILE A 88 -5.30 0.58 -3.57
N ASP A 89 -5.44 -0.29 -2.56
CA ASP A 89 -4.62 -1.51 -2.45
C ASP A 89 -4.79 -2.42 -3.68
N GLN A 90 -5.99 -2.47 -4.27
CA GLN A 90 -6.21 -3.22 -5.51
C GLN A 90 -5.53 -2.53 -6.70
N TRP A 91 -5.59 -1.21 -6.77
CA TRP A 91 -5.03 -0.46 -7.88
C TRP A 91 -3.51 -0.48 -7.94
N LEU A 92 -2.84 -0.56 -6.78
CA LEU A 92 -1.39 -0.77 -6.69
C LEU A 92 -0.94 -2.11 -7.30
N GLN A 93 -1.85 -3.06 -7.47
CA GLN A 93 -1.57 -4.33 -8.16
C GLN A 93 -1.78 -4.25 -9.68
N THR A 94 -2.17 -3.07 -10.20
CA THR A 94 -2.38 -2.82 -11.63
C THR A 94 -1.36 -1.80 -12.15
N SER A 95 -1.37 -1.55 -13.46
CA SER A 95 -0.54 -0.52 -14.09
C SER A 95 -1.09 0.91 -13.93
N LEU A 96 -2.19 1.13 -13.18
CA LEU A 96 -2.78 2.47 -13.01
C LEU A 96 -1.81 3.47 -12.36
N CYS A 97 -0.98 3.02 -11.42
CA CYS A 97 0.02 3.87 -10.75
C CYS A 97 1.16 4.34 -11.66
N LEU A 98 1.31 3.75 -12.84
CA LEU A 98 2.24 4.20 -13.88
C LEU A 98 1.57 5.13 -14.89
N GLN A 99 0.24 5.09 -15.00
CA GLN A 99 -0.53 5.84 -15.98
C GLN A 99 -1.04 7.18 -15.41
N TYR A 100 -1.35 7.23 -14.11
CA TYR A 100 -1.99 8.38 -13.48
C TYR A 100 -1.25 8.83 -12.21
N LYS A 101 -1.25 10.14 -11.96
CA LYS A 101 -0.68 10.70 -10.72
C LYS A 101 -1.51 10.28 -9.50
N PRO A 102 -0.91 10.19 -8.29
CA PRO A 102 -1.59 9.70 -7.09
C PRO A 102 -2.86 10.45 -6.70
N HIS A 103 -3.00 11.74 -7.04
CA HIS A 103 -4.24 12.48 -6.76
C HIS A 103 -5.41 12.07 -7.66
N TYR A 104 -5.18 11.76 -8.93
CA TYR A 104 -6.21 11.20 -9.82
C TYR A 104 -6.71 9.87 -9.30
N ILE A 105 -5.77 9.03 -8.86
CA ILE A 105 -6.06 7.73 -8.28
C ILE A 105 -6.88 7.92 -6.99
N ALA A 106 -6.45 8.76 -6.05
CA ALA A 106 -7.25 9.04 -4.86
C ALA A 106 -8.67 9.57 -5.17
N ALA A 107 -8.80 10.47 -6.15
CA ALA A 107 -10.08 11.04 -6.57
C ALA A 107 -11.00 9.99 -7.20
N GLY A 108 -10.50 9.17 -8.13
CA GLY A 108 -11.24 8.09 -8.77
C GLY A 108 -11.72 7.05 -7.75
N SER A 109 -10.88 6.74 -6.75
CA SER A 109 -11.26 5.80 -5.69
C SER A 109 -12.43 6.33 -4.88
N ILE A 110 -12.39 7.61 -4.50
CA ILE A 110 -13.48 8.25 -3.75
C ILE A 110 -14.75 8.35 -4.60
N ALA A 111 -14.65 8.72 -5.88
CA ALA A 111 -15.80 8.74 -6.79
C ALA A 111 -16.48 7.39 -6.92
N LEU A 112 -15.69 6.33 -7.18
CA LEU A 112 -16.22 4.98 -7.33
C LEU A 112 -16.87 4.51 -6.03
N VAL A 113 -16.22 4.71 -4.89
CA VAL A 113 -16.77 4.34 -3.57
C VAL A 113 -18.04 5.13 -3.25
N ALA A 114 -18.10 6.42 -3.59
CA ALA A 114 -19.30 7.23 -3.38
C ALA A 114 -20.47 6.74 -4.25
N ARG A 115 -20.21 6.34 -5.51
CA ARG A 115 -21.20 5.69 -6.39
C ARG A 115 -21.70 4.37 -5.78
N ILE A 116 -20.80 3.51 -5.31
CA ILE A 116 -21.12 2.20 -4.71
C ILE A 116 -21.93 2.35 -3.41
N LEU A 117 -21.58 3.32 -2.57
CA LEU A 117 -22.20 3.54 -1.26
C LEU A 117 -23.40 4.51 -1.33
N GLU A 118 -23.79 4.96 -2.52
CA GLU A 118 -24.85 5.94 -2.77
C GLU A 118 -24.70 7.24 -1.96
N VAL A 119 -23.44 7.64 -1.70
CA VAL A 119 -23.13 8.85 -0.94
C VAL A 119 -23.05 10.04 -1.88
N LYS A 120 -23.82 11.10 -1.57
CA LYS A 120 -23.75 12.35 -2.32
C LYS A 120 -22.44 13.07 -2.01
N LEU A 121 -21.58 13.18 -3.02
CA LEU A 121 -20.39 14.03 -2.95
C LEU A 121 -20.78 15.51 -2.96
N PRO A 122 -20.06 16.37 -2.21
CA PRO A 122 -20.38 17.79 -2.12
C PRO A 122 -20.25 18.45 -3.50
N THR A 123 -21.40 18.73 -4.12
CA THR A 123 -21.52 19.40 -5.43
C THR A 123 -22.28 20.72 -5.30
N GLU A 124 -22.80 21.03 -4.10
CA GLU A 124 -23.63 22.21 -3.86
C GLU A 124 -22.79 23.47 -3.56
N LYS A 125 -23.26 24.62 -4.09
CA LYS A 125 -22.67 25.98 -4.02
C LYS A 125 -21.56 26.32 -5.03
N GLY A 126 -21.61 25.76 -6.25
CA GLY A 126 -20.68 26.14 -7.32
C GLY A 126 -19.24 25.66 -7.11
N LYS A 127 -19.00 24.88 -6.04
CA LYS A 127 -17.76 24.17 -5.78
C LYS A 127 -17.97 22.71 -6.11
N ILE A 128 -17.33 22.30 -7.18
CA ILE A 128 -17.42 20.96 -7.69
C ILE A 128 -16.23 20.17 -7.11
N TRP A 129 -16.49 19.02 -6.48
CA TRP A 129 -15.49 18.29 -5.70
C TRP A 129 -14.23 17.90 -6.49
N TRP A 130 -14.34 17.64 -7.79
CA TRP A 130 -13.18 17.32 -8.64
C TRP A 130 -12.29 18.55 -8.95
N LEU A 131 -12.85 19.77 -8.96
CA LEU A 131 -12.07 21.01 -9.07
C LEU A 131 -11.23 21.27 -7.81
N GLU A 132 -11.66 20.82 -6.63
CA GLU A 132 -10.86 20.97 -5.40
C GLU A 132 -9.68 19.98 -5.31
N ILE A 133 -9.65 18.99 -6.19
CA ILE A 133 -8.61 17.95 -6.28
C ILE A 133 -7.76 18.12 -7.55
N ASP A 134 -8.04 19.13 -8.37
CA ASP A 134 -7.36 19.42 -9.64
C ASP A 134 -7.49 18.27 -10.67
N VAL A 135 -8.69 17.66 -10.73
CA VAL A 135 -8.97 16.51 -11.61
C VAL A 135 -10.03 16.86 -12.66
N ALA A 136 -9.72 16.56 -13.92
CA ALA A 136 -10.66 16.68 -15.03
C ALA A 136 -11.68 15.51 -15.03
N PRO A 137 -12.96 15.77 -15.32
CA PRO A 137 -14.01 14.75 -15.28
C PRO A 137 -13.78 13.61 -16.29
N GLU A 138 -13.16 13.86 -17.46
CA GLU A 138 -12.91 12.79 -18.43
C GLU A 138 -11.93 11.72 -17.92
N GLN A 139 -11.06 12.07 -16.97
CA GLN A 139 -10.08 11.15 -16.38
C GLN A 139 -10.71 10.28 -15.28
N LEU A 140 -11.81 10.72 -14.68
CA LEU A 140 -12.52 9.99 -13.63
C LEU A 140 -13.28 8.80 -14.18
N ASP A 141 -13.91 8.93 -15.34
CA ASP A 141 -14.67 7.83 -15.97
C ASP A 141 -13.79 6.72 -16.56
N VAL A 142 -12.48 6.94 -16.70
CA VAL A 142 -11.53 5.88 -17.11
C VAL A 142 -11.10 5.02 -15.91
N ILE A 143 -11.16 5.58 -14.71
CA ILE A 143 -10.73 4.91 -13.47
C ILE A 143 -11.93 4.26 -12.74
N CYS A 144 -13.12 4.85 -12.84
CA CYS A 144 -14.38 4.40 -12.23
C CYS A 144 -15.16 3.43 -13.12
#